data_AF-A0A7W1SE71-F1
#
_entry.id   AF-A0A7W1SE71-F1
#
_cell.length_a   1.000
_cell.length_b   1.000
_cell.length_c   1.000
_cell.angle_alpha   90.00
_cell.angle_beta   90.00
_cell.angle_gamma   90.00
#
_symmetry.space_group_name_H-M   'P 1'
#
loop_
_entity.id
_entity.type
_entity.pdbx_description
1 polymer ?
#
loop_
_entity_poly.entity_id
_entity_poly.type
_entity_poly.pdbx_seq_one_letter_code
_entity_poly.pdbx_strand_id
1 'polypeptide(L)'
;MAKARWGLPLGAPVRSCDEAGRDGVWLHRWLLAHEAENVVVDASSIDVNRRARRAKTDRLDTSQLLALLLRWHGGERHVWRVVHVPSAEAEAHRQVTREIATVREDRTCVRHRIQALLATQGIRLALDATFVARLATAQTGDGRARPMGFRLRLERKWARSRRLAAGSPPAR
;
A
#
# COMPACT_ATOMS: atom_id res chain seq x y z
N MET A 1 -3.55 34.51 13.54
CA MET A 1 -4.03 33.10 13.62
C MET A 1 -5.54 33.06 13.39
N ALA A 2 -6.09 31.96 12.85
CA ALA A 2 -7.49 31.90 12.39
C ALA A 2 -8.53 32.37 13.43
N LYS A 3 -8.37 32.03 14.72
CA LYS A 3 -9.29 32.45 15.79
C LYS A 3 -9.46 33.98 15.87
N ALA A 4 -8.36 34.74 15.79
CA ALA A 4 -8.40 36.20 15.78
C ALA A 4 -9.09 36.76 14.53
N ARG A 5 -8.91 36.12 13.36
CA ARG A 5 -9.59 36.51 12.12
C ARG A 5 -11.12 36.33 12.20
N TRP A 6 -11.58 35.34 12.97
CA TRP A 6 -13.00 35.03 13.15
C TRP A 6 -13.60 35.57 14.45
N GLY A 7 -12.86 36.40 15.21
CA GLY A 7 -13.33 36.96 16.49
C GLY A 7 -13.61 35.92 17.57
N LEU A 8 -12.98 34.74 17.49
CA LEU A 8 -13.20 33.64 18.43
C LEU A 8 -12.27 33.74 19.65
N PRO A 9 -12.73 33.31 20.84
CA PRO A 9 -11.87 33.17 22.02
C PRO A 9 -10.65 32.29 21.74
N LEU A 10 -9.51 32.59 22.37
CA LEU A 10 -8.30 31.77 22.24
C LEU A 10 -8.52 30.30 22.65
N GLY A 11 -9.36 30.07 23.67
CA GLY A 11 -9.74 28.74 24.14
C GLY A 11 -10.83 28.05 23.32
N ALA A 12 -11.34 28.66 22.24
CA ALA A 12 -12.34 28.00 21.40
C ALA A 12 -11.76 26.71 20.78
N PRO A 13 -12.44 25.56 20.90
CA PRO A 13 -11.94 24.30 20.37
C PRO A 13 -11.85 24.35 18.85
N VAL A 14 -10.77 23.80 18.30
CA VAL A 14 -10.61 23.60 16.85
C VAL A 14 -10.85 22.14 16.58
N ARG A 15 -11.83 21.83 15.73
CA ARG A 15 -12.25 20.47 15.39
C ARG A 15 -12.12 20.23 13.90
N SER A 16 -11.64 19.06 13.54
CA SER A 16 -11.36 18.67 12.17
C SER A 16 -11.63 17.18 11.97
N CYS A 17 -11.79 16.79 10.70
CA CYS A 17 -11.80 15.40 10.29
C CYS A 17 -11.12 15.25 8.93
N ASP A 18 -10.51 14.09 8.72
CA ASP A 18 -9.92 13.68 7.44
C ASP A 18 -10.26 12.22 7.14
N GLU A 19 -10.33 11.89 5.85
CA GLU A 19 -10.55 10.52 5.41
C GLU A 19 -9.24 9.73 5.46
N ALA A 20 -9.28 8.53 6.02
CA ALA A 20 -8.15 7.60 5.96
C ALA A 20 -7.80 7.32 4.49
N GLY A 21 -6.57 7.64 4.10
CA GLY A 21 -6.21 7.55 2.69
C GLY A 21 -4.73 7.76 2.40
N ARG A 22 -4.48 8.39 1.25
CA ARG A 22 -3.15 8.57 0.64
C ARG A 22 -2.14 9.21 1.60
N ASP A 23 -2.60 10.22 2.35
CA ASP A 23 -1.74 11.01 3.21
C ASP A 23 -1.39 10.28 4.52
N GLY A 24 -1.89 9.06 4.72
CA GLY A 24 -1.63 8.30 5.93
C GLY A 24 -2.20 9.02 7.15
N VAL A 25 -1.43 9.06 8.24
CA VAL A 25 -1.90 9.60 9.54
C VAL A 25 -1.04 10.74 10.08
N TRP A 26 -0.11 11.27 9.28
CA TRP A 26 0.79 12.34 9.75
C TRP A 26 0.02 13.64 10.06
N LEU A 27 -0.99 13.98 9.23
CA LEU A 27 -1.79 15.19 9.40
C LEU A 27 -2.55 15.16 10.73
N HIS A 28 -3.13 14.01 11.09
CA HIS A 28 -3.77 13.83 12.38
C HIS A 28 -2.81 14.09 13.55
N ARG A 29 -1.59 13.53 13.51
CA ARG A 29 -0.58 13.76 14.56
C ARG A 29 -0.17 15.23 14.63
N TRP A 30 0.00 15.88 13.48
CA TRP A 30 0.35 17.30 13.39
C TRP A 30 -0.76 18.19 13.98
N LEU A 31 -2.03 17.92 13.65
CA LEU A 31 -3.17 18.66 14.20
C LEU A 31 -3.29 18.53 15.72
N LEU A 32 -3.14 17.31 16.25
CA LEU A 32 -3.13 17.09 17.70
C LEU A 32 -2.00 17.86 18.40
N ALA A 33 -0.81 17.91 17.80
CA ALA A 33 0.32 18.68 18.32
C ALA A 33 0.09 20.20 18.33
N HIS A 34 -0.90 20.70 17.56
CA HIS A 34 -1.30 22.11 17.50
C HIS A 34 -2.65 22.35 18.20
N GLU A 35 -3.00 21.52 19.19
CA GLU A 35 -4.20 21.66 20.03
C GLU A 35 -5.53 21.60 19.24
N ALA A 36 -5.51 21.03 18.04
CA ALA A 36 -6.71 20.75 17.28
C ALA A 36 -7.21 19.32 17.56
N GLU A 37 -8.49 19.17 17.85
CA GLU A 37 -9.17 17.89 17.87
C GLU A 37 -9.34 17.41 16.42
N ASN A 38 -8.88 16.20 16.12
CA ASN A 38 -9.03 15.62 14.79
C ASN A 38 -9.52 14.18 14.86
N VAL A 39 -10.41 13.80 13.95
CA VAL A 39 -10.89 12.42 13.79
C VAL A 39 -10.60 11.91 12.38
N VAL A 40 -9.92 10.76 12.30
CA VAL A 40 -9.68 10.08 11.02
C VAL A 40 -10.87 9.16 10.75
N VAL A 41 -11.51 9.28 9.59
CA VAL A 41 -12.74 8.55 9.25
C VAL A 41 -12.54 7.55 8.12
N ASP A 42 -13.23 6.42 8.20
CA ASP A 42 -13.28 5.42 7.13
C ASP A 42 -14.24 5.89 6.04
N ALA A 43 -13.71 6.28 4.87
CA ALA A 43 -14.50 6.78 3.74
C ALA A 43 -15.60 5.80 3.30
N SER A 44 -15.41 4.49 3.50
CA SER A 44 -16.41 3.48 3.15
C SER A 44 -17.62 3.45 4.09
N SER A 45 -17.51 4.07 5.26
CA SER A 45 -18.58 4.13 6.28
C SER A 45 -19.51 5.32 6.13
N ILE A 46 -19.19 6.26 5.24
CA ILE A 46 -19.99 7.46 5.00
C ILE A 46 -21.12 7.09 4.04
N ASP A 47 -22.37 7.27 4.49
CA ASP A 47 -23.54 6.98 3.65
C ASP A 47 -23.65 8.00 2.51
N VAL A 48 -23.47 7.51 1.29
CA VAL A 48 -23.59 8.29 0.06
C VAL A 48 -24.90 7.94 -0.62
N ASN A 49 -25.77 8.94 -0.84
CA ASN A 49 -27.01 8.75 -1.57
C ASN A 49 -26.71 8.36 -3.04
N ARG A 50 -26.75 7.04 -3.33
CA ARG A 50 -26.47 6.47 -4.66
C ARG A 50 -27.62 6.64 -5.65
N ARG A 51 -28.80 7.12 -5.22
CA ARG A 51 -30.01 7.23 -6.08
C ARG A 51 -29.97 8.41 -7.03
N ALA A 52 -29.13 9.42 -6.76
CA ALA A 52 -28.91 10.54 -7.66
C ALA A 52 -27.47 10.49 -8.20
N ARG A 53 -27.31 10.47 -9.53
CA ARG A 53 -26.06 10.84 -10.21
C ARG A 53 -25.80 12.34 -9.98
N ARG A 54 -25.43 12.72 -8.75
CA ARG A 54 -24.93 14.07 -8.48
C ARG A 54 -23.51 14.17 -8.97
N ALA A 55 -23.18 15.29 -9.60
CA ALA A 55 -21.80 15.63 -9.90
C ALA A 55 -21.02 15.70 -8.58
N LYS A 56 -19.90 14.96 -8.51
CA LYS A 56 -18.96 15.10 -7.40
C LYS A 56 -18.34 16.48 -7.49
N THR A 57 -18.56 17.32 -6.48
CA THR A 57 -17.91 18.62 -6.35
C THR A 57 -17.35 18.73 -4.95
N ASP A 58 -16.10 19.17 -4.81
CA ASP A 58 -15.40 19.25 -3.53
C ASP A 58 -16.20 20.03 -2.47
N ARG A 59 -16.98 21.03 -2.89
CA ARG A 59 -17.85 21.81 -2.01
C ARG A 59 -18.99 20.98 -1.40
N LEU A 60 -19.65 20.14 -2.19
CA LEU A 60 -20.73 19.27 -1.70
C LEU A 60 -20.18 18.24 -0.73
N ASP A 61 -19.03 17.63 -1.05
CA ASP A 61 -18.38 16.64 -0.20
C ASP A 61 -17.94 17.28 1.13
N THR A 62 -17.35 18.48 1.09
CA THR A 62 -16.95 19.23 2.29
C THR A 62 -18.16 19.56 3.18
N SER A 63 -19.29 19.97 2.59
CA SER A 63 -20.50 20.29 3.35
C SER A 63 -21.10 19.07 4.06
N GLN A 64 -21.05 17.89 3.43
CA GLN A 64 -21.50 16.64 4.02
C GLN A 64 -20.59 16.22 5.17
N LEU A 65 -19.27 16.26 4.97
CA LEU A 65 -18.29 15.96 6.01
C LEU A 65 -18.44 16.89 7.21
N LEU A 66 -18.63 18.19 6.98
CA LEU A 66 -18.88 19.15 8.07
C LEU A 66 -20.15 18.82 8.85
N ALA A 67 -21.25 18.47 8.17
CA ALA A 67 -22.50 18.09 8.84
C ALA A 67 -22.33 16.84 9.72
N LEU A 68 -21.60 15.83 9.23
CA LEU A 68 -21.30 14.63 10.00
C LEU A 68 -20.37 14.93 11.18
N LEU A 69 -19.39 15.82 11.01
CA LEU A 69 -18.49 16.27 12.08
C LEU A 69 -19.26 16.95 13.22
N LEU A 70 -20.20 17.83 12.87
CA LEU A 70 -21.06 18.50 13.84
C LEU A 70 -21.90 17.49 14.63
N ARG A 71 -22.51 16.50 13.98
CA ARG A 71 -23.28 15.43 14.63
C ARG A 71 -22.41 14.55 15.53
N TRP A 72 -21.22 14.17 15.05
CA TRP A 72 -20.25 13.40 15.83
C TRP A 72 -19.90 14.11 17.14
N HIS A 73 -19.56 15.39 17.08
CA HIS A 73 -19.27 16.19 18.26
C HIS A 73 -20.51 16.55 19.09
N GLY A 74 -21.71 16.52 18.48
CA GLY A 74 -23.01 16.62 19.15
C GLY A 74 -23.41 15.35 19.92
N GLY A 75 -22.64 14.27 19.83
CA GLY A 75 -22.84 13.03 20.60
C GLY A 75 -23.26 11.82 19.77
N GLU A 76 -23.56 11.99 18.49
CA GLU A 76 -23.96 10.89 17.62
C GLU A 76 -22.73 10.06 17.17
N ARG A 77 -22.47 8.93 17.84
CA ARG A 77 -21.29 8.09 17.59
C ARG A 77 -21.40 7.13 16.40
N HIS A 78 -22.54 7.09 15.72
CA HIS A 78 -22.81 6.15 14.61
C HIS A 78 -22.87 6.82 13.24
N VAL A 79 -22.47 8.09 13.12
CA VAL A 79 -22.50 8.84 11.84
C VAL A 79 -21.43 8.41 10.85
N TRP A 80 -20.34 7.79 11.33
CA TRP A 80 -19.25 7.19 10.55
C TRP A 80 -18.45 6.23 11.45
N ARG A 81 -17.49 5.53 10.87
CA ARG A 81 -16.48 4.75 11.60
C ARG A 81 -15.19 5.56 11.73
N VAL A 82 -14.76 5.79 12.96
CA VAL A 82 -13.45 6.40 13.26
C VAL A 82 -12.36 5.34 13.15
N VAL A 83 -11.27 5.68 12.47
CA VAL A 83 -10.10 4.84 12.28
C VAL A 83 -9.16 5.02 13.48
N HIS A 84 -8.76 3.89 14.07
CA HIS A 84 -7.73 3.89 15.10
C HIS A 84 -6.37 4.23 14.47
N VAL A 85 -5.83 5.39 14.84
CA VAL A 85 -4.51 5.83 14.38
C VAL A 85 -3.42 5.06 15.15
N PRO A 86 -2.57 4.25 14.47
CA PRO A 86 -1.49 3.54 15.13
C PRO A 86 -0.43 4.53 15.65
N SER A 87 0.30 4.13 16.69
CA SER A 87 1.51 4.85 17.11
C SER A 87 2.56 4.86 15.99
N ALA A 88 3.49 5.82 16.03
CA ALA A 88 4.57 5.90 15.05
C ALA A 88 5.41 4.61 15.02
N GLU A 89 5.65 4.02 16.20
CA GLU A 89 6.37 2.76 16.33
C GLU A 89 5.60 1.57 15.72
N ALA A 90 4.29 1.47 15.98
CA ALA A 90 3.45 0.42 15.41
C ALA A 90 3.35 0.53 13.88
N GLU A 91 3.31 1.75 13.35
CA GLU A 91 3.36 2.02 11.92
C GLU A 91 4.70 1.58 11.31
N ALA A 92 5.83 1.94 11.93
CA ALA A 92 7.16 1.50 11.50
C ALA A 92 7.28 -0.03 11.48
N HIS A 93 6.76 -0.71 12.51
CA HIS A 93 6.75 -2.17 12.55
C HIS A 93 5.93 -2.78 11.40
N ARG A 94 4.79 -2.18 11.05
CA ARG A 94 3.97 -2.62 9.90
C ARG A 94 4.69 -2.41 8.57
N GLN A 95 5.49 -1.35 8.42
CA GLN A 95 6.26 -1.09 7.19
C GLN A 95 7.27 -2.21 6.93
N VAL A 96 8.01 -2.64 7.96
CA VAL A 96 8.96 -3.77 7.84
C VAL A 96 8.26 -5.03 7.38
N THR A 97 7.12 -5.38 7.99
CA THR A 97 6.35 -6.57 7.59
C THR A 97 5.86 -6.50 6.15
N ARG A 98 5.39 -5.32 5.70
CA ARG A 98 4.95 -5.09 4.31
C ARG A 98 6.10 -5.17 3.33
N GLU A 99 7.26 -4.64 3.69
CA GLU A 99 8.47 -4.73 2.88
C GLU A 99 8.88 -6.20 2.68
N ILE A 100 8.92 -6.99 3.76
CA ILE A 100 9.21 -8.43 3.69
C ILE A 100 8.21 -9.15 2.77
N ALA A 101 6.91 -8.87 2.93
CA ALA A 101 5.88 -9.43 2.07
C ALA A 101 6.09 -9.07 0.59
N THR A 102 6.39 -7.80 0.31
CA THR A 102 6.65 -7.29 -1.04
C THR A 102 7.87 -7.97 -1.67
N VAL A 103 8.97 -8.11 -0.93
CA VAL A 103 10.19 -8.79 -1.40
C VAL A 103 9.91 -10.28 -1.70
N ARG A 104 9.09 -10.94 -0.89
CA ARG A 104 8.66 -12.33 -1.12
C ARG A 104 7.81 -12.47 -2.38
N GLU A 105 6.87 -11.57 -2.58
CA GLU A 105 6.03 -11.52 -3.78
C GLU A 105 6.87 -11.26 -5.04
N ASP A 106 7.75 -10.26 -5.00
CA ASP A 106 8.69 -9.94 -6.07
C ASP A 106 9.56 -11.15 -6.45
N ARG A 107 10.09 -11.86 -5.45
CA ARG A 107 10.87 -13.08 -5.67
C ARG A 107 10.03 -14.15 -6.37
N THR A 108 8.79 -14.35 -5.92
CA THR A 108 7.84 -15.29 -6.52
C THR A 108 7.53 -14.91 -7.98
N CYS A 109 7.23 -13.65 -8.25
CA CYS A 109 6.99 -13.12 -9.59
C CYS A 109 8.20 -13.34 -10.52
N VAL A 110 9.43 -13.09 -10.05
CA VAL A 110 10.64 -13.35 -10.84
C VAL A 110 10.80 -14.83 -11.16
N ARG A 111 10.54 -15.73 -10.19
CA ARG A 111 10.60 -17.19 -10.39
C ARG A 111 9.55 -17.68 -11.38
N HIS A 112 8.31 -17.23 -11.26
CA HIS A 112 7.24 -17.56 -12.21
C HIS A 112 7.59 -17.06 -13.61
N ARG A 113 8.18 -15.86 -13.74
CA ARG A 113 8.65 -15.33 -15.03
C ARG A 113 9.74 -16.22 -15.65
N ILE A 114 10.65 -16.76 -14.85
CA ILE A 114 11.69 -17.71 -15.31
C ILE A 114 11.03 -19.00 -15.81
N GLN A 115 10.12 -19.59 -15.01
CA GLN A 115 9.42 -20.83 -15.37
C GLN A 115 8.60 -20.66 -16.66
N ALA A 116 7.87 -19.55 -16.79
CA ALA A 116 7.11 -19.24 -18.00
C ALA A 116 8.01 -19.15 -19.24
N LEU A 117 9.16 -18.48 -19.13
CA LEU A 117 10.12 -18.39 -20.23
C LEU A 117 10.68 -19.77 -20.61
N LEU A 118 11.00 -20.63 -19.65
CA LEU A 118 11.46 -22.00 -19.92
C LEU A 118 10.37 -22.83 -20.61
N ALA A 119 9.11 -22.69 -20.19
CA ALA A 119 7.97 -23.39 -20.79
C ALA A 119 7.78 -23.04 -22.27
N THR A 120 8.01 -21.78 -22.68
CA THR A 120 7.96 -21.39 -24.11
C THR A 120 9.00 -22.09 -24.99
N GLN A 121 10.03 -22.68 -24.38
CA GLN A 121 11.09 -23.42 -25.05
C GLN A 121 10.98 -24.94 -24.83
N GLY A 122 9.91 -25.42 -24.20
CA GLY A 122 9.73 -26.83 -23.83
C GLY A 122 10.67 -27.32 -22.71
N ILE A 123 11.27 -26.41 -21.94
CA ILE A 123 12.28 -26.74 -20.92
C ILE A 123 11.62 -26.83 -19.55
N ARG A 124 11.90 -27.91 -18.81
CA ARG A 124 11.51 -28.08 -17.41
C ARG A 124 12.74 -28.21 -16.52
N LEU A 125 13.02 -27.17 -15.74
CA LEU A 125 14.15 -27.13 -14.80
C LEU A 125 13.69 -26.66 -13.42
N ALA A 126 14.25 -27.26 -12.39
CA ALA A 126 14.07 -26.76 -11.03
C ALA A 126 14.88 -25.47 -10.82
N LEU A 127 14.30 -24.53 -10.07
CA LEU A 127 14.93 -23.25 -9.75
C LEU A 127 15.63 -23.32 -8.40
N ASP A 128 16.78 -24.01 -8.38
CA ASP A 128 17.65 -24.25 -7.24
C ASP A 128 19.10 -23.79 -7.52
N ALA A 129 20.03 -24.09 -6.61
CA ALA A 129 21.44 -23.69 -6.74
C ALA A 129 22.11 -24.20 -8.04
N THR A 130 21.64 -25.32 -8.60
CA THR A 130 22.18 -25.94 -9.83
C THR A 130 21.55 -25.38 -11.10
N PHE A 131 20.57 -24.48 -10.99
CA PHE A 131 19.80 -23.97 -12.13
C PHE A 131 20.67 -23.45 -13.28
N VAL A 132 21.70 -22.64 -13.00
CA VAL A 132 22.56 -22.05 -14.04
C VAL A 132 23.34 -23.13 -14.78
N ALA A 133 23.89 -24.11 -14.06
CA ALA A 133 24.62 -25.22 -14.67
C ALA A 133 23.71 -26.07 -15.56
N ARG A 134 22.50 -26.41 -15.07
CA ARG A 134 21.50 -27.17 -15.84
C ARG A 134 20.96 -26.37 -17.03
N LEU A 135 20.83 -25.06 -16.88
CA LEU A 135 20.41 -24.19 -17.97
C LEU A 135 21.46 -24.21 -19.09
N ALA A 136 22.75 -24.23 -18.79
CA ALA A 136 23.81 -24.22 -19.79
C ALA A 136 23.73 -25.41 -20.76
N THR A 137 23.38 -26.60 -20.27
CA THR A 137 23.34 -27.85 -21.06
C THR A 137 21.95 -28.25 -21.54
N ALA A 138 20.86 -27.65 -21.03
CA ALA A 138 19.51 -28.02 -21.44
C ALA A 138 19.26 -27.79 -22.95
N GLN A 139 18.46 -28.65 -23.58
CA GLN A 139 18.01 -28.50 -24.96
C GLN A 139 16.58 -27.99 -24.98
N THR A 140 16.18 -27.29 -26.04
CA THR A 140 14.77 -26.95 -26.25
C THR A 140 13.98 -28.20 -26.64
N GLY A 141 12.67 -28.18 -26.41
CA GLY A 141 11.79 -29.31 -26.75
C GLY A 141 11.74 -29.63 -28.26
N ASP A 142 12.10 -28.67 -29.11
CA ASP A 142 12.20 -28.81 -30.57
C ASP A 142 13.63 -29.10 -31.07
N GLY A 143 14.58 -29.37 -30.16
CA GLY A 143 15.96 -29.75 -30.49
C GLY A 143 16.85 -28.62 -31.02
N ARG A 144 16.36 -27.38 -31.07
CA ARG A 144 17.11 -26.21 -31.57
C ARG A 144 18.15 -25.72 -30.56
N ALA A 145 19.21 -25.12 -31.10
CA ALA A 145 20.15 -24.35 -30.28
C ALA A 145 19.47 -23.06 -29.78
N ARG A 146 19.67 -22.73 -28.50
CA ARG A 146 19.07 -21.53 -27.91
C ARG A 146 19.86 -20.28 -28.27
N PRO A 147 19.20 -19.15 -28.57
CA PRO A 147 19.87 -17.87 -28.68
C PRO A 147 20.61 -17.52 -27.39
N MET A 148 21.84 -17.04 -27.49
CA MET A 148 22.64 -16.60 -26.33
C MET A 148 21.89 -15.58 -25.46
N GLY A 149 21.14 -14.67 -26.07
CA GLY A 149 20.34 -13.66 -25.38
C GLY A 149 19.24 -14.23 -24.48
N PHE A 150 18.68 -15.40 -24.83
CA PHE A 150 17.69 -16.09 -23.98
C PHE A 150 18.33 -16.59 -22.68
N ARG A 151 19.50 -17.24 -22.80
CA ARG A 151 20.25 -17.73 -21.64
C ARG A 151 20.65 -16.58 -20.71
N LEU A 152 21.27 -15.54 -21.25
CA LEU A 152 21.69 -14.37 -20.46
C LEU A 152 20.51 -13.68 -19.76
N ARG A 153 19.34 -13.63 -20.42
CA ARG A 153 18.11 -13.07 -19.81
C ARG A 153 17.67 -13.89 -18.59
N LEU A 154 17.71 -15.21 -18.67
CA LEU A 154 17.34 -16.10 -17.57
C LEU A 154 18.36 -16.04 -16.43
N GLU A 155 19.66 -16.02 -16.73
CA GLU A 155 20.72 -15.86 -15.74
C GLU A 155 20.59 -14.54 -14.96
N ARG A 156 20.33 -13.41 -15.65
CA ARG A 156 20.07 -12.12 -14.98
C ARG A 156 18.85 -12.16 -14.07
N LYS A 157 17.75 -12.79 -14.51
CA LYS A 157 16.54 -12.94 -13.69
C LYS A 157 16.80 -13.84 -12.47
N TRP A 158 17.55 -14.92 -12.65
CA TRP A 158 17.95 -15.80 -11.56
C TRP A 158 18.81 -15.09 -10.53
N ALA A 159 19.81 -14.32 -10.98
CA ALA A 159 20.62 -13.49 -10.10
C ALA A 159 19.77 -12.47 -9.32
N ARG A 160 18.79 -11.82 -9.96
CA ARG A 160 17.82 -10.95 -9.27
C ARG A 160 17.03 -11.71 -8.19
N SER A 161 16.50 -12.90 -8.51
CA SER A 161 15.78 -13.72 -7.52
C SER A 161 16.64 -14.10 -6.31
N ARG A 162 17.94 -14.35 -6.51
CA ARG A 162 18.87 -14.65 -5.41
C ARG A 162 19.17 -13.44 -4.54
N ARG A 163 19.31 -12.25 -5.13
CA ARG A 163 19.47 -11.00 -4.37
C ARG A 163 18.25 -10.71 -3.49
N LEU A 164 17.05 -10.90 -4.04
CA LEU A 164 15.80 -10.76 -3.27
C LEU A 164 15.71 -11.78 -2.12
N ALA A 165 16.27 -12.98 -2.29
CA ALA A 165 16.34 -13.98 -1.22
C ALA A 165 17.33 -13.59 -0.11
N ALA A 166 18.49 -13.02 -0.46
CA ALA A 166 19.51 -12.60 0.49
C ALA A 166 19.12 -11.35 1.29
N GLY A 167 18.28 -10.47 0.72
CA GLY A 167 17.73 -9.29 1.41
C GLY A 167 16.49 -9.57 2.26
N SER A 168 15.93 -10.78 2.22
CA SER A 168 14.83 -11.17 3.12
C SER A 168 15.39 -11.71 4.43
N PRO A 169 15.01 -11.16 5.60
CA PRO A 169 15.35 -11.80 6.88
C PRO A 169 14.77 -13.22 6.94
N PRO A 170 15.46 -14.17 7.60
CA PRO A 170 14.97 -15.53 7.72
C PRO A 170 13.58 -15.53 8.36
N ALA A 171 12.67 -16.36 7.85
CA ALA A 171 11.40 -16.59 8.51
C ALA A 171 11.70 -17.20 9.89
N ARG A 172 11.30 -16.51 10.96
CA ARG A 172 11.23 -17.09 12.30
C ARG A 172 10.13 -18.12 12.37
#